data_AF-A0AAU0U942-F1
#
_entry.id   AF-A0AAU0U942-F1
#
_cell.length_a   1.000
_cell.length_b   1.000
_cell.length_c   1.000
_cell.angle_alpha   90.00
_cell.angle_beta   90.00
_cell.angle_gamma   90.00
#
_symmetry.space_group_name_H-M   'P 1'
#
loop_
_entity.id
_entity.type
_entity.pdbx_description
1 polymer ?
#
loop_
_entity_poly.entity_id
_entity_poly.type
_entity_poly.pdbx_seq_one_letter_code
_entity_poly.pdbx_strand_id
1 'polypeptide(L)'
;MPADNWKGWGQELDELTVLEPIGQQPPIFRVTGAPEREVVVIGRECFDILPAGSTQSPSMVFLRNPAAGNSRGSFAELNEVIRVNPFDQPVMASFKAGQWTVHGPLFSKKIQSLIADIRPAFTPISQRVLAEKLYQLADSTSLSMTATRLINMKATLNAWRKGHAAPLAKLNDPLTMLDGARPTGSTYQSMNISYESSLDTFHRLDFLPGDPSDLAKLRGGADAMSAQELSELMTRQLTSSGYELLPGGDLMHFTPTLTFQRPGLDKLYMMSVRRVHNSQVAHELQPLPLGFPLSSTWLDAFLDRYAGTSVATRIAAAQEQGSLIRLVGGTNTTRVSGVRTQLFVVRVADDI
;
A
#
# COMPACT_ATOMS: atom_id res chain seq x y z
N MET A 1 14.71 -26.25 7.58
CA MET A 1 16.04 -25.61 7.43
C MET A 1 16.34 -24.83 8.69
N PRO A 2 17.54 -24.92 9.30
CA PRO A 2 17.79 -24.33 10.60
C PRO A 2 17.98 -22.81 10.52
N ALA A 3 17.73 -22.12 11.63
CA ALA A 3 17.89 -20.67 11.80
C ALA A 3 19.34 -20.14 11.59
N ASP A 4 20.30 -21.03 11.31
CA ASP A 4 21.73 -20.76 11.24
C ASP A 4 22.31 -20.73 9.81
N ASN A 5 21.47 -20.78 8.78
CA ASN A 5 21.93 -20.78 7.38
C ASN A 5 22.82 -19.56 7.04
N TRP A 6 22.60 -18.44 7.73
CA TRP A 6 23.37 -17.22 7.59
C TRP A 6 24.86 -17.36 7.92
N LYS A 7 25.24 -18.35 8.75
CA LYS A 7 26.66 -18.58 9.10
C LYS A 7 27.50 -18.92 7.87
N GLY A 8 26.92 -19.61 6.89
CA GLY A 8 27.60 -19.93 5.63
C GLY A 8 27.73 -18.76 4.65
N TRP A 9 27.24 -17.56 5.00
CA TRP A 9 27.34 -16.36 4.17
C TRP A 9 28.61 -15.56 4.45
N GLY A 10 29.29 -15.88 5.55
CA GLY A 10 30.51 -15.23 5.96
C GLY A 10 31.65 -15.52 4.99
N GLN A 11 32.51 -14.51 4.80
CA GLN A 11 33.79 -14.66 4.12
C GLN A 11 34.89 -14.52 5.15
N GLU A 12 35.89 -15.40 5.09
CA GLU A 12 37.10 -15.21 5.87
C GLU A 12 37.79 -13.91 5.44
N LEU A 13 38.27 -13.15 6.43
CA LEU A 13 39.05 -11.95 6.17
C LEU A 13 40.42 -12.35 5.64
N ASP A 14 40.64 -12.16 4.35
CA ASP A 14 41.96 -12.28 3.75
C ASP A 14 42.90 -11.23 4.37
N GLU A 15 44.17 -11.55 4.59
CA GLU A 15 45.15 -10.69 5.26
C GLU A 15 45.34 -9.35 4.53
N LEU A 16 45.01 -9.31 3.24
CA LEU A 16 45.08 -8.13 2.38
C LEU A 16 43.81 -7.25 2.42
N THR A 17 42.73 -7.70 3.07
CA THR A 17 41.47 -6.97 3.14
C THR A 17 41.57 -5.86 4.19
N VAL A 18 41.69 -4.62 3.74
CA VAL A 18 41.66 -3.44 4.62
C VAL A 18 40.20 -3.02 4.86
N LEU A 19 39.84 -2.89 6.14
CA LEU A 19 38.51 -2.46 6.59
C LEU A 19 38.58 -1.08 7.23
N GLU A 20 37.84 -0.13 6.68
CA GLU A 20 37.72 1.23 7.21
C GLU A 20 36.46 1.34 8.08
N PRO A 21 36.56 1.68 9.38
CA PRO A 21 35.40 1.83 10.24
C PRO A 21 34.57 3.05 9.83
N ILE A 22 33.28 2.85 9.57
CA ILE A 22 32.34 3.93 9.18
C ILE A 22 31.22 4.15 10.21
N GLY A 23 31.05 3.23 11.17
CA GLY A 23 30.10 3.36 12.26
C GLY A 23 30.62 2.70 13.53
N GLN A 24 30.33 3.29 14.69
CA GLN A 24 30.74 2.72 16.00
C GLN A 24 29.67 1.85 16.63
N GLN A 25 28.38 2.16 16.40
CA GLN A 25 27.24 1.38 16.87
C GLN A 25 26.14 1.35 15.78
N PRO A 26 25.92 0.20 15.13
CA PRO A 26 26.76 -1.00 15.17
C PRO A 26 28.15 -0.76 14.55
N PRO A 27 29.16 -1.61 14.83
CA PRO A 27 30.47 -1.53 14.19
C PRO A 27 30.36 -1.95 12.72
N ILE A 28 30.27 -0.96 11.84
CA ILE A 28 30.16 -1.14 10.39
C ILE A 28 31.49 -0.71 9.77
N PHE A 29 31.94 -1.51 8.81
CA PHE A 29 33.17 -1.27 8.07
C PHE A 29 32.87 -1.13 6.58
N ARG A 30 33.72 -0.39 5.88
CA ARG A 30 33.76 -0.32 4.43
C ARG A 30 35.01 -1.05 3.95
N VAL A 31 34.88 -1.81 2.87
CA VAL A 31 36.02 -2.53 2.27
C VAL A 31 36.82 -1.55 1.40
N THR A 32 38.11 -1.39 1.68
CA THR A 32 39.00 -0.53 0.88
C THR A 32 39.06 -1.02 -0.57
N GLY A 33 38.88 -0.12 -1.53
CA GLY A 33 38.80 -0.46 -2.96
C GLY A 33 37.40 -0.87 -3.45
N ALA A 34 36.42 -1.03 -2.55
CA ALA A 34 35.02 -1.30 -2.87
C ALA A 34 34.10 -0.38 -2.04
N PRO A 35 33.99 0.92 -2.39
CA PRO A 35 33.35 1.92 -1.53
C PRO A 35 31.86 1.68 -1.28
N GLU A 36 31.18 0.98 -2.20
CA GLU A 36 29.76 0.59 -2.11
C GLU A 36 29.53 -0.66 -1.24
N ARG A 37 30.60 -1.33 -0.80
CA ARG A 37 30.54 -2.56 -0.03
C ARG A 37 30.72 -2.27 1.46
N GLU A 38 29.60 -2.24 2.16
CA GLU A 38 29.55 -2.15 3.61
C GLU A 38 29.40 -3.54 4.22
N VAL A 39 30.11 -3.78 5.33
CA VAL A 39 30.21 -5.08 5.97
C VAL A 39 30.19 -4.97 7.49
N VAL A 40 29.86 -6.07 8.14
CA VAL A 40 30.05 -6.25 9.59
C VAL A 40 30.89 -7.48 9.87
N VAL A 41 31.64 -7.44 10.96
CA VAL A 41 32.44 -8.58 11.43
C VAL A 41 31.70 -9.27 12.56
N ILE A 42 31.42 -10.56 12.39
CA ILE A 42 30.81 -11.41 13.42
C ILE A 42 31.76 -12.59 13.66
N GLY A 43 32.39 -12.63 14.83
CA GLY A 43 33.44 -13.62 15.09
C GLY A 43 34.69 -13.35 14.25
N ARG A 44 35.05 -14.27 13.35
CA ARG A 44 36.20 -14.16 12.43
C ARG A 44 35.80 -13.91 10.98
N GLU A 45 34.50 -13.82 10.71
CA GLU A 45 33.97 -13.74 9.36
C GLU A 45 33.40 -12.35 9.08
N CYS A 46 33.51 -11.94 7.83
CA CYS A 46 32.99 -10.71 7.28
C CYS A 46 31.68 -10.99 6.54
N PHE A 47 30.64 -10.20 6.81
CA PHE A 47 29.32 -10.35 6.22
C PHE A 47 28.92 -9.07 5.50
N ASP A 48 28.51 -9.19 4.25
CA ASP A 48 27.94 -8.09 3.48
C ASP A 48 26.61 -7.65 4.08
N ILE A 49 26.38 -6.33 4.13
CA ILE A 49 25.11 -5.77 4.61
C ILE A 49 24.35 -5.03 3.51
N LEU A 50 23.03 -4.92 3.70
CA LEU A 50 22.22 -4.02 2.89
C LEU A 50 22.52 -2.56 3.24
N PRO A 51 22.41 -1.64 2.26
CA PRO A 51 22.43 -0.21 2.54
C PRO A 51 21.38 0.16 3.60
N ALA A 52 21.72 1.12 4.46
CA ALA A 52 20.83 1.54 5.56
C ALA A 52 19.47 2.06 5.05
N GLY A 53 19.47 2.84 3.96
CA GLY A 53 18.28 3.54 3.45
C GLY A 53 18.11 4.91 4.09
N SER A 54 16.87 5.40 4.17
CA SER A 54 16.56 6.72 4.74
C SER A 54 16.85 6.88 6.23
N THR A 55 16.90 5.79 6.99
CA THR A 55 17.19 5.84 8.43
C THR A 55 18.27 4.82 8.79
N GLN A 56 19.36 5.28 9.37
CA GLN A 56 20.36 4.39 9.94
C GLN A 56 19.88 3.89 11.30
N SER A 57 19.82 2.57 11.48
CA SER A 57 19.51 2.00 12.79
C SER A 57 20.76 2.02 13.67
N PRO A 58 20.68 2.49 14.93
CA PRO A 58 21.83 2.60 15.82
C PRO A 58 22.33 1.25 16.35
N SER A 59 21.63 0.15 16.06
CA SER A 59 21.99 -1.16 16.60
C SER A 59 21.60 -2.32 15.68
N MET A 60 21.19 -2.08 14.44
CA MET A 60 20.73 -3.15 13.55
C MET A 60 21.25 -2.99 12.14
N VAL A 61 21.57 -4.11 11.51
CA VAL A 61 21.91 -4.23 10.08
C VAL A 61 21.15 -5.40 9.47
N PHE A 62 21.17 -5.51 8.15
CA PHE A 62 20.66 -6.69 7.45
C PHE A 62 21.79 -7.37 6.70
N LEU A 63 22.11 -8.61 7.09
CA LEU A 63 23.10 -9.43 6.41
C LEU A 63 22.55 -9.90 5.07
N ARG A 64 23.34 -9.79 4.02
CA ARG A 64 23.00 -10.21 2.66
C ARG A 64 23.55 -11.60 2.38
N ASN A 65 22.72 -12.45 1.78
CA ASN A 65 23.18 -13.73 1.27
C ASN A 65 23.91 -13.53 -0.08
N PRO A 66 25.20 -13.86 -0.19
CA PRO A 66 25.97 -13.69 -1.43
C PRO A 66 25.52 -14.65 -2.55
N ALA A 67 24.95 -15.81 -2.19
CA ALA A 67 24.56 -16.85 -3.13
C ALA A 67 23.13 -16.67 -3.69
N ALA A 68 22.31 -15.80 -3.09
CA ALA A 68 20.89 -15.69 -3.43
C ALA A 68 20.58 -14.96 -4.75
N GLY A 69 21.60 -14.62 -5.57
CA GLY A 69 21.42 -14.02 -6.90
C GLY A 69 20.73 -12.64 -6.91
N ASN A 70 20.52 -12.06 -5.74
CA ASN A 70 19.85 -10.79 -5.44
C ASN A 70 20.79 -9.60 -5.67
N SER A 71 21.49 -9.60 -6.81
CA SER A 71 22.50 -8.61 -7.19
C SER A 71 21.93 -7.19 -7.27
N ARG A 72 20.65 -7.04 -7.66
CA ARG A 72 20.01 -5.73 -7.88
C ARG A 72 19.16 -5.25 -6.70
N GLY A 73 18.76 -6.16 -5.81
CA GLY A 73 17.93 -5.87 -4.65
C GLY A 73 16.53 -5.39 -5.05
N SER A 74 15.86 -6.05 -6.01
CA SER A 74 14.50 -5.67 -6.42
C SER A 74 13.40 -6.37 -5.60
N PHE A 75 12.16 -5.89 -5.71
CA PHE A 75 10.99 -6.55 -5.10
C PHE A 75 10.74 -7.97 -5.66
N ALA A 76 10.92 -8.14 -6.97
CA ALA A 76 10.76 -9.44 -7.63
C ALA A 76 11.79 -10.45 -7.10
N GLU A 77 13.05 -10.03 -6.96
CA GLU A 77 14.11 -10.85 -6.37
C GLU A 77 13.79 -11.22 -4.92
N LEU A 78 13.35 -10.27 -4.08
CA LEU A 78 12.95 -10.55 -2.70
C LEU A 78 11.87 -11.64 -2.63
N ASN A 79 10.82 -11.51 -3.45
CA ASN A 79 9.72 -12.47 -3.46
C ASN A 79 10.12 -13.85 -3.96
N GLU A 80 11.02 -13.93 -4.95
CA GLU A 80 11.51 -15.21 -5.45
C GLU A 80 12.42 -15.89 -4.44
N VAL A 81 13.29 -15.15 -3.76
CA VAL A 81 14.09 -15.68 -2.64
C VAL A 81 13.18 -16.24 -1.55
N ILE A 82 12.17 -15.47 -1.11
CA ILE A 82 11.23 -15.94 -0.09
C ILE A 82 10.44 -17.17 -0.57
N ARG A 83 10.10 -17.26 -1.87
CA ARG A 83 9.39 -18.42 -2.43
C ARG A 83 10.22 -19.69 -2.37
N VAL A 84 11.48 -19.60 -2.81
CA VAL A 84 12.38 -20.75 -2.91
C VAL A 84 12.75 -21.22 -1.51
N ASN A 85 13.22 -20.29 -0.67
CA ASN A 85 13.58 -20.56 0.70
C ASN A 85 13.57 -19.26 1.52
N PRO A 86 12.60 -19.07 2.43
CA PRO A 86 12.55 -17.88 3.28
C PRO A 86 13.84 -17.60 4.06
N PHE A 87 14.66 -18.61 4.36
CA PHE A 87 15.91 -18.40 5.09
C PHE A 87 17.04 -17.79 4.25
N ASP A 88 16.87 -17.66 2.93
CA ASP A 88 17.87 -17.04 2.04
C ASP A 88 17.64 -15.54 1.83
N GLN A 89 16.55 -14.99 2.38
CA GLN A 89 16.31 -13.55 2.37
C GLN A 89 17.30 -12.83 3.29
N PRO A 90 17.54 -11.51 3.12
CA PRO A 90 18.38 -10.77 4.06
C PRO A 90 17.89 -10.90 5.50
N VAL A 91 18.80 -11.23 6.42
CA VAL A 91 18.47 -11.47 7.82
C VAL A 91 18.86 -10.28 8.69
N MET A 92 18.01 -9.96 9.65
CA MET A 92 18.28 -8.89 10.60
C MET A 92 19.32 -9.36 11.61
N ALA A 93 20.35 -8.54 11.85
CA ALA A 93 21.32 -8.73 12.92
C ALA A 93 21.32 -7.50 13.83
N SER A 94 21.17 -7.71 15.13
CA SER A 94 21.21 -6.65 16.14
C SER A 94 22.51 -6.70 16.95
N PHE A 95 23.10 -5.55 17.23
CA PHE A 95 24.28 -5.39 18.06
C PHE A 95 23.91 -4.74 19.40
N LYS A 96 24.06 -5.48 20.50
CA LYS A 96 23.78 -5.00 21.85
C LYS A 96 24.83 -5.52 22.83
N ALA A 97 25.32 -4.64 23.70
CA ALA A 97 26.31 -4.98 24.72
C ALA A 97 27.56 -5.71 24.16
N GLY A 98 28.04 -5.29 22.99
CA GLY A 98 29.21 -5.89 22.35
C GLY A 98 28.94 -7.20 21.62
N GLN A 99 27.70 -7.67 21.55
CA GLN A 99 27.35 -8.95 20.94
C GLN A 99 26.36 -8.80 19.80
N TRP A 100 26.60 -9.58 18.74
CA TRP A 100 25.69 -9.75 17.62
C TRP A 100 24.65 -10.83 17.92
N THR A 101 23.41 -10.56 17.58
CA THR A 101 22.32 -11.54 17.59
C THR A 101 21.62 -11.51 16.23
N VAL A 102 21.61 -12.64 15.53
CA VAL A 102 20.93 -12.77 14.25
C VAL A 102 19.53 -13.34 14.47
N HIS A 103 18.55 -12.75 13.78
CA HIS A 103 17.14 -13.09 13.94
C HIS A 103 16.66 -13.97 12.79
N GLY A 104 15.52 -14.63 12.99
CA GLY A 104 14.88 -15.44 11.95
C GLY A 104 14.42 -14.63 10.73
N PRO A 105 13.93 -15.30 9.68
CA PRO A 105 13.53 -14.65 8.45
C PRO A 105 12.44 -13.61 8.71
N LEU A 106 12.59 -12.44 8.08
CA LEU A 106 11.66 -11.32 8.30
C LEU A 106 10.26 -11.65 7.77
N PHE A 107 10.19 -12.35 6.64
CA PHE A 107 8.95 -12.80 5.99
C PHE A 107 8.93 -14.32 5.87
N SER A 108 7.87 -14.96 6.38
CA SER A 108 7.70 -16.41 6.31
C SER A 108 7.14 -16.91 4.96
N LYS A 109 6.57 -16.01 4.16
CA LYS A 109 6.00 -16.27 2.84
C LYS A 109 6.00 -14.98 2.02
N LYS A 110 5.72 -15.10 0.72
CA LYS A 110 5.67 -13.96 -0.21
C LYS A 110 4.82 -12.81 0.35
N ILE A 111 5.22 -11.57 0.06
CA ILE A 111 4.58 -10.38 0.63
C ILE A 111 3.10 -10.30 0.25
N GLN A 112 2.75 -10.61 -1.00
CA GLN A 112 1.35 -10.65 -1.43
C GLN A 112 0.52 -11.69 -0.69
N SER A 113 1.13 -12.81 -0.27
CA SER A 113 0.43 -13.84 0.52
C SER A 113 0.23 -13.40 1.96
N LEU A 114 1.10 -12.56 2.51
CA LEU A 114 0.87 -11.91 3.80
C LEU A 114 -0.26 -10.89 3.70
N ILE A 115 -0.31 -10.11 2.61
CA ILE A 115 -1.41 -9.18 2.36
C ILE A 115 -2.73 -9.93 2.20
N ALA A 116 -2.76 -11.06 1.48
CA ALA A 116 -3.95 -11.88 1.33
C ALA A 116 -4.55 -12.33 2.67
N ASP A 117 -3.71 -12.70 3.64
CA ASP A 117 -4.17 -13.05 4.99
C ASP A 117 -4.77 -11.84 5.74
N ILE A 118 -4.15 -10.67 5.60
CA ILE A 118 -4.51 -9.45 6.35
C ILE A 118 -5.70 -8.71 5.71
N ARG A 119 -5.85 -8.86 4.39
CA ARG A 119 -6.82 -8.17 3.52
C ARG A 119 -7.40 -9.15 2.48
N PRO A 120 -8.16 -10.16 2.93
CA PRO A 120 -8.68 -11.21 2.06
C PRO A 120 -9.68 -10.68 1.02
N ALA A 121 -10.29 -9.52 1.28
CA ALA A 121 -11.22 -8.85 0.38
C ALA A 121 -10.59 -8.34 -0.92
N PHE A 122 -9.28 -8.13 -1.00
CA PHE A 122 -8.66 -7.67 -2.24
C PHE A 122 -8.56 -8.79 -3.27
N THR A 123 -8.67 -8.45 -4.55
CA THR A 123 -8.37 -9.41 -5.63
C THR A 123 -6.89 -9.84 -5.59
N PRO A 124 -6.54 -11.02 -6.14
CA PRO A 124 -5.14 -11.45 -6.23
C PRO A 124 -4.22 -10.45 -6.96
N ILE A 125 -4.75 -9.73 -7.96
CA ILE A 125 -4.00 -8.71 -8.70
C ILE A 125 -3.74 -7.52 -7.79
N SER A 126 -4.76 -7.00 -7.11
CA SER A 126 -4.59 -5.90 -6.15
C SER A 126 -3.64 -6.27 -5.01
N GLN A 127 -3.70 -7.50 -4.49
CA GLN A 127 -2.75 -7.97 -3.46
C GLN A 127 -1.30 -7.96 -3.96
N ARG A 128 -1.06 -8.39 -5.20
CA ARG A 128 0.28 -8.37 -5.82
C ARG A 128 0.79 -6.95 -6.02
N VAL A 129 -0.01 -6.09 -6.64
CA VAL A 129 0.39 -4.71 -6.93
C VAL A 129 0.55 -3.89 -5.64
N LEU A 130 -0.32 -4.08 -4.64
CA LEU A 130 -0.21 -3.46 -3.33
C LEU A 130 1.08 -3.89 -2.60
N ALA A 131 1.49 -5.15 -2.72
CA ALA A 131 2.75 -5.62 -2.14
C ALA A 131 3.96 -4.91 -2.73
N GLU A 132 3.95 -4.64 -4.04
CA GLU A 132 5.01 -3.93 -4.74
C GLU A 132 4.98 -2.42 -4.44
N LYS A 133 3.79 -1.81 -4.37
CA LYS A 133 3.65 -0.42 -3.92
C LYS A 133 4.11 -0.25 -2.48
N LEU A 134 3.81 -1.21 -1.60
CA LEU A 134 4.32 -1.23 -0.22
C LEU A 134 5.85 -1.23 -0.21
N TYR A 135 6.46 -2.08 -1.05
CA TYR A 135 7.91 -2.09 -1.22
C TYR A 135 8.42 -0.71 -1.63
N GLN A 136 7.87 -0.11 -2.70
CA GLN A 136 8.30 1.21 -3.19
C GLN A 136 8.17 2.32 -2.13
N LEU A 137 7.03 2.36 -1.42
CA LEU A 137 6.73 3.43 -0.47
C LEU A 137 7.45 3.29 0.89
N ALA A 138 7.94 2.10 1.23
CA ALA A 138 8.60 1.82 2.51
C ALA A 138 9.98 2.49 2.66
N ASP A 139 10.61 2.90 1.56
CA ASP A 139 11.81 3.76 1.58
C ASP A 139 11.93 4.49 0.23
N SER A 140 12.07 5.83 0.26
CA SER A 140 12.14 6.66 -0.95
C SER A 140 13.56 6.98 -1.41
N THR A 141 14.58 6.57 -0.65
CA THR A 141 15.99 6.91 -0.95
C THR A 141 16.62 6.09 -2.06
N SER A 142 16.06 4.92 -2.34
CA SER A 142 16.55 4.02 -3.39
C SER A 142 15.37 3.29 -4.04
N LEU A 143 15.60 2.64 -5.18
CA LEU A 143 14.69 1.62 -5.73
C LEU A 143 15.11 0.20 -5.32
N SER A 144 16.36 0.05 -4.86
CA SER A 144 16.89 -1.22 -4.36
C SER A 144 16.48 -1.49 -2.91
N MET A 145 16.82 -2.68 -2.45
CA MET A 145 16.53 -3.17 -1.12
C MET A 145 17.43 -2.50 -0.09
N THR A 146 16.83 -1.92 0.94
CA THR A 146 17.52 -1.26 2.05
C THR A 146 17.02 -1.83 3.38
N ALA A 147 17.81 -1.67 4.43
CA ALA A 147 17.41 -2.04 5.78
C ALA A 147 16.11 -1.31 6.20
N THR A 148 16.06 0.00 5.96
CA THR A 148 14.87 0.82 6.26
C THR A 148 13.62 0.30 5.55
N ARG A 149 13.72 -0.07 4.27
CA ARG A 149 12.60 -0.60 3.50
C ARG A 149 12.06 -1.89 4.12
N LEU A 150 12.93 -2.85 4.43
CA LEU A 150 12.52 -4.13 5.00
C LEU A 150 11.84 -3.97 6.37
N ILE A 151 12.41 -3.12 7.23
CA ILE A 151 11.84 -2.79 8.55
C ILE A 151 10.46 -2.17 8.38
N ASN A 152 10.32 -1.14 7.55
CA ASN A 152 9.06 -0.43 7.35
C ASN A 152 7.98 -1.34 6.74
N MET A 153 8.35 -2.21 5.79
CA MET A 153 7.43 -3.21 5.25
C MET A 153 6.92 -4.17 6.34
N LYS A 154 7.83 -4.74 7.15
CA LYS A 154 7.45 -5.68 8.21
C LYS A 154 6.58 -5.01 9.27
N ALA A 155 6.96 -3.81 9.70
CA ALA A 155 6.21 -3.03 10.68
C ALA A 155 4.82 -2.65 10.14
N THR A 156 4.71 -2.26 8.88
CA THR A 156 3.43 -1.95 8.23
C THR A 156 2.51 -3.17 8.19
N LEU A 157 2.99 -4.34 7.75
CA LEU A 157 2.19 -5.57 7.72
C LEU A 157 1.74 -5.98 9.12
N ASN A 158 2.60 -5.83 10.12
CA ASN A 158 2.24 -6.08 11.52
C ASN A 158 1.17 -5.08 12.02
N ALA A 159 1.29 -3.80 11.66
CA ALA A 159 0.34 -2.76 12.01
C ALA A 159 -1.03 -3.03 11.38
N TRP A 160 -1.08 -3.37 10.09
CA TRP A 160 -2.32 -3.72 9.39
C TRP A 160 -3.03 -4.92 10.02
N ARG A 161 -2.27 -5.94 10.43
CA ARG A 161 -2.80 -7.12 11.11
C ARG A 161 -3.38 -6.81 12.49
N LYS A 162 -2.76 -5.86 13.22
CA LYS A 162 -3.19 -5.46 14.57
C LYS A 162 -4.20 -4.31 14.58
N GLY A 163 -4.45 -3.67 13.44
CA GLY A 163 -5.27 -2.46 13.38
C GLY A 163 -4.60 -1.22 13.95
N HIS A 164 -3.26 -1.16 13.95
CA HIS A 164 -2.50 -0.01 14.44
C HIS A 164 -2.00 0.88 13.28
N ALA A 165 -1.51 2.07 13.63
CA ALA A 165 -0.76 2.91 12.71
C ALA A 165 0.58 2.25 12.30
N ALA A 166 0.93 2.38 11.03
CA ALA A 166 2.21 2.01 10.46
C ALA A 166 3.27 3.08 10.76
N PRO A 167 4.58 2.78 10.60
CA PRO A 167 5.64 3.78 10.83
C PRO A 167 5.54 5.01 9.93
N LEU A 168 4.99 4.85 8.72
CA LEU A 168 4.77 5.94 7.78
C LEU A 168 3.27 6.14 7.61
N ALA A 169 2.78 7.37 7.80
CA ALA A 169 1.35 7.67 7.75
C ALA A 169 0.69 7.25 6.42
N LYS A 170 1.40 7.39 5.28
CA LYS A 170 0.93 6.95 3.95
C LYS A 170 0.73 5.43 3.83
N LEU A 171 1.34 4.65 4.72
CA LEU A 171 1.25 3.20 4.80
C LEU A 171 0.22 2.73 5.82
N ASN A 172 -0.49 3.63 6.52
CA ASN A 172 -1.50 3.24 7.51
C ASN A 172 -2.64 2.42 6.91
N ASP A 173 -2.98 2.73 5.66
CA ASP A 173 -4.08 2.10 4.95
C ASP A 173 -3.76 1.87 3.45
N PRO A 174 -4.17 0.74 2.85
CA PRO A 174 -4.06 0.54 1.41
C PRO A 174 -4.70 1.66 0.56
N LEU A 175 -5.80 2.26 1.00
CA LEU A 175 -6.46 3.35 0.29
C LEU A 175 -5.62 4.64 0.28
N THR A 176 -4.78 4.86 1.30
CA THR A 176 -3.86 6.02 1.33
C THR A 176 -2.64 5.83 0.45
N MET A 177 -2.37 4.60 0.00
CA MET A 177 -1.26 4.28 -0.90
C MET A 177 -1.60 4.48 -2.38
N LEU A 178 -2.89 4.66 -2.70
CA LEU A 178 -3.34 4.97 -4.04
C LEU A 178 -2.80 6.33 -4.49
N ASP A 179 -2.30 6.39 -5.72
CA ASP A 179 -1.95 7.65 -6.35
C ASP A 179 -3.23 8.37 -6.78
N GLY A 180 -3.26 9.71 -6.71
CA GLY A 180 -4.43 10.50 -7.10
C GLY A 180 -4.64 10.50 -8.62
N ALA A 181 -5.74 9.93 -9.09
CA ALA A 181 -6.15 10.00 -10.48
C ALA A 181 -6.74 11.39 -10.79
N ARG A 182 -6.44 11.88 -12.01
CA ARG A 182 -6.92 13.18 -12.50
C ARG A 182 -7.96 12.97 -13.60
N PRO A 183 -9.06 13.74 -13.60
CA PRO A 183 -9.94 13.81 -14.75
C PRO A 183 -9.20 14.37 -15.96
N THR A 184 -9.54 13.88 -17.15
CA THR A 184 -9.06 14.37 -18.44
C THR A 184 -10.25 14.85 -19.28
N GLY A 185 -10.01 15.83 -20.16
CA GLY A 185 -11.03 16.43 -21.03
C GLY A 185 -11.58 17.76 -20.51
N SER A 186 -11.80 18.72 -21.41
CA SER A 186 -12.27 20.07 -21.11
C SER A 186 -13.80 20.21 -21.10
N THR A 187 -14.49 19.50 -22.00
CA THR A 187 -15.96 19.55 -22.16
C THR A 187 -16.67 18.40 -21.46
N TYR A 188 -16.04 17.24 -21.38
CA TYR A 188 -16.51 16.06 -20.64
C TYR A 188 -15.36 15.58 -19.77
N GLN A 189 -15.40 15.88 -18.48
CA GLN A 189 -14.38 15.41 -17.55
C GLN A 189 -14.57 13.91 -17.35
N SER A 190 -13.61 13.13 -17.81
CA SER A 190 -13.60 11.68 -17.68
C SER A 190 -12.35 11.21 -16.95
N MET A 191 -12.48 10.22 -16.08
CA MET A 191 -11.32 9.62 -15.42
C MET A 191 -11.14 8.19 -15.90
N ASN A 192 -9.97 7.88 -16.46
CA ASN A 192 -9.63 6.50 -16.82
C ASN A 192 -9.21 5.77 -15.54
N ILE A 193 -10.04 4.81 -15.12
CA ILE A 193 -9.80 4.01 -13.91
C ILE A 193 -9.08 2.68 -14.21
N SER A 194 -8.66 2.46 -15.47
CA SER A 194 -8.13 1.20 -15.97
C SER A 194 -9.10 0.02 -15.76
N TYR A 195 -8.80 -1.17 -16.30
CA TYR A 195 -9.66 -2.36 -16.08
C TYR A 195 -9.38 -3.05 -14.75
N GLU A 196 -8.13 -2.95 -14.28
CA GLU A 196 -7.60 -3.60 -13.10
C GLU A 196 -6.50 -2.73 -12.46
N SER A 197 -6.13 -3.07 -11.22
CA SER A 197 -5.00 -2.49 -10.51
C SER A 197 -3.68 -2.68 -11.30
N SER A 198 -2.94 -1.60 -11.54
CA SER A 198 -1.62 -1.62 -12.20
C SER A 198 -0.58 -0.88 -11.35
N LEU A 199 0.69 -1.29 -11.45
CA LEU A 199 1.77 -0.63 -10.74
C LEU A 199 2.14 0.73 -11.35
N ASP A 200 2.00 0.87 -12.68
CA ASP A 200 2.43 2.08 -13.41
C ASP A 200 1.68 3.33 -12.95
N THR A 201 0.42 3.15 -12.55
CA THR A 201 -0.46 4.24 -12.12
C THR A 201 -0.93 4.09 -10.68
N PHE A 202 -1.05 2.86 -10.17
CA PHE A 202 -1.59 2.49 -8.85
C PHE A 202 -2.70 3.40 -8.31
N HIS A 203 -3.65 3.76 -9.18
CA HIS A 203 -4.79 4.58 -8.83
C HIS A 203 -5.94 3.77 -8.24
N ARG A 204 -5.95 2.45 -8.44
CA ARG A 204 -7.10 1.57 -8.23
C ARG A 204 -6.76 0.36 -7.36
N LEU A 205 -7.69 0.02 -6.48
CA LEU A 205 -7.77 -1.27 -5.80
C LEU A 205 -9.09 -1.97 -6.16
N ASP A 206 -9.02 -3.29 -6.34
CA ASP A 206 -10.15 -4.14 -6.68
C ASP A 206 -10.48 -5.08 -5.52
N PHE A 207 -11.77 -5.27 -5.29
CA PHE A 207 -12.31 -6.06 -4.20
C PHE A 207 -13.17 -7.22 -4.71
N LEU A 208 -13.09 -8.32 -3.98
CA LEU A 208 -13.98 -9.46 -4.05
C LEU A 208 -14.95 -9.38 -2.87
N PRO A 209 -16.27 -9.29 -3.13
CA PRO A 209 -17.26 -9.40 -2.07
C PRO A 209 -17.05 -10.66 -1.23
N GLY A 210 -17.10 -10.49 0.08
CA GLY A 210 -17.02 -11.62 1.02
C GLY A 210 -18.28 -12.49 1.00
N ASP A 211 -19.44 -11.90 0.68
CA ASP A 211 -20.72 -12.60 0.59
C ASP A 211 -20.89 -13.26 -0.80
N PRO A 212 -21.11 -14.59 -0.87
CA PRO A 212 -21.37 -15.29 -2.12
C PRO A 212 -22.57 -14.75 -2.91
N SER A 213 -23.60 -14.21 -2.24
CA SER A 213 -24.77 -13.62 -2.88
C SER A 213 -24.43 -12.31 -3.59
N ASP A 214 -23.58 -11.47 -2.99
CA ASP A 214 -23.07 -10.25 -3.60
C ASP A 214 -22.17 -10.58 -4.80
N LEU A 215 -21.32 -11.62 -4.70
CA LEU A 215 -20.56 -12.15 -5.84
C LEU A 215 -21.47 -12.63 -6.97
N ALA A 216 -22.56 -13.33 -6.65
CA ALA A 216 -23.53 -13.80 -7.64
C ALA A 216 -24.23 -12.63 -8.33
N LYS A 217 -24.63 -11.59 -7.59
CA LYS A 217 -25.22 -10.36 -8.15
C LYS A 217 -24.26 -9.66 -9.11
N LEU A 218 -22.99 -9.52 -8.74
CA LEU A 218 -21.98 -8.93 -9.62
C LEU A 218 -21.79 -9.70 -10.93
N ARG A 219 -21.88 -11.04 -10.86
CA ARG A 219 -21.79 -11.93 -12.04
C ARG A 219 -23.08 -11.95 -12.87
N GLY A 220 -24.23 -11.86 -12.22
CA GLY A 220 -25.56 -11.98 -12.81
C GLY A 220 -26.06 -10.70 -13.48
N GLY A 221 -25.44 -9.55 -13.23
CA GLY A 221 -25.75 -8.30 -13.91
C GLY A 221 -25.63 -7.08 -13.01
N ALA A 222 -24.40 -6.67 -12.70
CA ALA A 222 -24.16 -5.44 -11.94
C ALA A 222 -24.74 -4.17 -12.62
N ASP A 223 -24.94 -4.22 -13.95
CA ASP A 223 -25.57 -3.14 -14.71
C ASP A 223 -27.02 -2.87 -14.27
N ALA A 224 -27.71 -3.89 -13.75
CA ALA A 224 -29.11 -3.83 -13.33
C ALA A 224 -29.30 -3.38 -11.87
N MET A 225 -28.23 -3.28 -11.08
CA MET A 225 -28.32 -2.83 -9.68
C MET A 225 -28.74 -1.37 -9.62
N SER A 226 -29.64 -0.99 -8.73
CA SER A 226 -29.97 0.41 -8.43
C SER A 226 -28.80 1.14 -7.74
N ALA A 227 -28.86 2.48 -7.69
CA ALA A 227 -27.84 3.29 -7.01
C ALA A 227 -27.80 3.00 -5.50
N GLN A 228 -28.96 2.72 -4.91
CA GLN A 228 -29.09 2.32 -3.51
C GLN A 228 -28.47 0.94 -3.28
N GLU A 229 -28.81 -0.08 -4.08
CA GLU A 229 -28.24 -1.42 -3.94
C GLU A 229 -26.72 -1.44 -4.09
N LEU A 230 -26.19 -0.61 -4.99
CA LEU A 230 -24.74 -0.45 -5.14
C LEU A 230 -24.10 0.21 -3.91
N SER A 231 -24.75 1.22 -3.34
CA SER A 231 -24.27 1.90 -2.13
C SER A 231 -24.29 0.98 -0.92
N GLU A 232 -25.34 0.15 -0.79
CA GLU A 232 -25.43 -0.89 0.24
C GLU A 232 -24.37 -1.98 0.05
N LEU A 233 -24.10 -2.40 -1.20
CA LEU A 233 -23.03 -3.33 -1.52
C LEU A 233 -21.66 -2.77 -1.12
N MET A 234 -21.36 -1.52 -1.48
CA MET A 234 -20.13 -0.84 -1.08
C MET A 234 -20.02 -0.68 0.43
N THR A 235 -21.14 -0.37 1.10
CA THR A 235 -21.21 -0.27 2.57
C THR A 235 -20.85 -1.61 3.22
N ARG A 236 -21.44 -2.73 2.78
CA ARG A 236 -21.10 -4.08 3.28
C ARG A 236 -19.63 -4.42 3.01
N GLN A 237 -19.12 -4.09 1.82
CA GLN A 237 -17.73 -4.32 1.45
C GLN A 237 -16.75 -3.55 2.34
N LEU A 238 -17.01 -2.26 2.58
CA LEU A 238 -16.18 -1.43 3.45
C LEU A 238 -16.25 -1.90 4.91
N THR A 239 -17.45 -2.20 5.41
CA THR A 239 -17.65 -2.67 6.79
C THR A 239 -16.91 -3.99 7.03
N SER A 240 -17.05 -4.96 6.11
CA SER A 240 -16.32 -6.24 6.19
C SER A 240 -14.80 -6.07 6.03
N SER A 241 -14.34 -4.97 5.44
CA SER A 241 -12.92 -4.61 5.34
C SER A 241 -12.40 -3.84 6.56
N GLY A 242 -13.23 -3.60 7.58
CA GLY A 242 -12.85 -2.96 8.84
C GLY A 242 -12.99 -1.43 8.84
N TYR A 243 -13.79 -0.86 7.95
CA TYR A 243 -14.16 0.56 7.98
C TYR A 243 -15.49 0.78 8.69
N GLU A 244 -15.63 1.94 9.32
CA GLU A 244 -16.88 2.41 9.94
C GLU A 244 -17.47 3.54 9.11
N LEU A 245 -18.73 3.40 8.71
CA LEU A 245 -19.47 4.48 8.05
C LEU A 245 -19.92 5.52 9.05
N LEU A 246 -19.86 6.78 8.64
CA LEU A 246 -20.42 7.90 9.40
C LEU A 246 -21.91 8.07 9.05
N PRO A 247 -22.78 8.18 10.06
CA PRO A 247 -24.21 8.37 9.84
C PRO A 247 -24.47 9.71 9.15
N GLY A 248 -25.42 9.73 8.20
CA GLY A 248 -25.73 10.91 7.41
C GLY A 248 -24.83 11.11 6.19
N GLY A 249 -24.32 10.03 5.58
CA GLY A 249 -23.53 10.10 4.34
C GLY A 249 -24.38 10.20 3.05
N ASP A 250 -25.63 9.71 3.07
CA ASP A 250 -26.52 9.69 1.89
C ASP A 250 -27.26 11.01 1.70
N LEU A 251 -26.49 12.10 1.55
CA LEU A 251 -27.03 13.45 1.56
C LEU A 251 -27.41 13.96 0.17
N MET A 252 -26.77 13.46 -0.90
CA MET A 252 -27.04 13.90 -2.27
C MET A 252 -27.81 12.84 -3.08
N HIS A 253 -29.09 13.09 -3.34
CA HIS A 253 -29.95 12.25 -4.20
C HIS A 253 -29.41 12.01 -5.62
N PHE A 254 -28.52 12.87 -6.12
CA PHE A 254 -27.97 12.78 -7.48
C PHE A 254 -26.64 12.03 -7.56
N THR A 255 -25.92 11.87 -6.44
CA THR A 255 -24.61 11.23 -6.38
C THR A 255 -24.45 10.50 -5.05
N PRO A 256 -24.74 9.19 -4.99
CA PRO A 256 -24.65 8.44 -3.75
C PRO A 256 -23.22 8.54 -3.21
N THR A 257 -23.10 9.04 -2.00
CA THR A 257 -21.80 9.34 -1.38
C THR A 257 -21.71 8.62 -0.05
N LEU A 258 -20.57 7.99 0.21
CA LEU A 258 -20.29 7.32 1.47
C LEU A 258 -19.16 8.07 2.18
N THR A 259 -19.37 8.39 3.45
CA THR A 259 -18.31 8.93 4.30
C THR A 259 -17.97 7.88 5.35
N PHE A 260 -16.70 7.53 5.47
CA PHE A 260 -16.25 6.46 6.34
C PHE A 260 -14.83 6.73 6.86
N GLN A 261 -14.48 6.02 7.92
CA GLN A 261 -13.16 6.11 8.55
C GLN A 261 -12.70 4.71 8.95
N ARG A 262 -11.42 4.56 9.24
CA ARG A 262 -10.90 3.33 9.81
C ARG A 262 -10.56 3.57 11.28
N PRO A 263 -11.08 2.75 12.22
CA PRO A 263 -10.81 2.93 13.65
C PRO A 263 -9.32 2.99 13.95
N GLY A 264 -8.92 3.96 14.79
CA GLY A 264 -7.54 4.17 15.20
C GLY A 264 -6.66 4.88 14.16
N LEU A 265 -7.21 5.33 13.03
CA LEU A 265 -6.53 6.16 12.04
C LEU A 265 -7.20 7.52 11.89
N ASP A 266 -6.41 8.56 11.66
CA ASP A 266 -6.89 9.96 11.59
C ASP A 266 -7.41 10.38 10.21
N LYS A 267 -7.49 9.44 9.26
CA LYS A 267 -7.92 9.72 7.88
C LYS A 267 -9.43 9.54 7.73
N LEU A 268 -10.08 10.55 7.15
CA LEU A 268 -11.49 10.53 6.78
C LEU A 268 -11.61 10.26 5.27
N TYR A 269 -12.45 9.32 4.87
CA TYR A 269 -12.67 8.98 3.47
C TYR A 269 -14.05 9.45 3.03
N MET A 270 -14.11 10.09 1.87
CA MET A 270 -15.34 10.46 1.20
C MET A 270 -15.35 9.84 -0.20
N MET A 271 -16.34 9.01 -0.48
CA MET A 271 -16.41 8.21 -1.69
C MET A 271 -17.70 8.45 -2.48
N SER A 272 -17.57 8.90 -3.73
CA SER A 272 -18.68 8.90 -4.68
C SER A 272 -18.86 7.49 -5.25
N VAL A 273 -20.06 6.94 -5.13
CA VAL A 273 -20.39 5.60 -5.62
C VAL A 273 -20.90 5.68 -7.06
N ARG A 274 -20.28 4.91 -7.97
CA ARG A 274 -20.58 4.94 -9.42
C ARG A 274 -20.60 3.55 -10.03
N ARG A 275 -21.41 3.40 -11.08
CA ARG A 275 -21.27 2.31 -12.05
C ARG A 275 -20.41 2.82 -13.18
N VAL A 276 -19.40 2.03 -13.54
CA VAL A 276 -18.47 2.36 -14.61
C VAL A 276 -18.54 1.28 -15.68
N HIS A 277 -18.60 1.73 -16.93
CA HIS A 277 -18.51 0.87 -18.10
C HIS A 277 -17.21 1.19 -18.84
N ASN A 278 -16.51 0.17 -19.32
CA ASN A 278 -15.30 0.31 -20.13
C ASN A 278 -14.18 1.15 -19.48
N SER A 279 -14.05 1.10 -18.15
CA SER A 279 -12.98 1.75 -17.40
C SER A 279 -12.91 3.28 -17.50
N GLN A 280 -14.00 3.91 -17.94
CA GLN A 280 -14.14 5.37 -17.94
C GLN A 280 -15.22 5.80 -16.97
N VAL A 281 -14.83 6.54 -15.93
CA VAL A 281 -15.79 7.33 -15.16
C VAL A 281 -16.10 8.56 -16.02
N ALA A 282 -17.10 8.46 -16.87
CA ALA A 282 -17.60 9.59 -17.65
C ALA A 282 -18.57 10.41 -16.81
N HIS A 283 -18.38 11.72 -16.78
CA HIS A 283 -19.38 12.66 -16.27
C HIS A 283 -20.06 13.36 -17.44
N GLU A 284 -21.36 13.10 -17.60
CA GLU A 284 -22.23 14.08 -18.25
C GLU A 284 -22.33 15.26 -17.28
N LEU A 285 -21.92 16.45 -17.73
CA LEU A 285 -22.13 17.68 -17.00
C LEU A 285 -23.64 17.82 -16.77
N GLN A 286 -24.11 17.53 -15.56
CA GLN A 286 -25.45 17.97 -15.15
C GLN A 286 -25.47 19.51 -15.21
N PRO A 287 -26.64 20.14 -15.41
CA PRO A 287 -26.76 21.59 -15.63
C PRO A 287 -26.36 22.47 -14.42
N LEU A 288 -25.77 21.88 -13.37
CA LEU A 288 -25.25 22.58 -12.21
C LEU A 288 -23.73 22.85 -12.39
N PRO A 289 -23.24 24.06 -12.13
CA PRO A 289 -21.84 24.44 -12.30
C PRO A 289 -20.96 23.92 -11.13
N LEU A 290 -21.16 22.67 -10.73
CA LEU A 290 -20.52 22.10 -9.53
C LEU A 290 -19.15 21.44 -9.83
N GLY A 291 -18.78 21.31 -11.11
CA GLY A 291 -17.52 20.66 -11.52
C GLY A 291 -17.55 19.14 -11.33
N PHE A 292 -16.36 18.51 -11.34
CA PHE A 292 -16.20 17.07 -11.11
C PHE A 292 -16.65 16.70 -9.69
N PRO A 293 -17.39 15.60 -9.46
CA PRO A 293 -17.73 15.17 -8.10
C PRO A 293 -16.49 14.95 -7.25
N LEU A 294 -16.48 15.53 -6.04
CA LEU A 294 -15.33 15.58 -5.13
C LEU A 294 -14.19 16.52 -5.57
N SER A 295 -14.39 17.35 -6.60
CA SER A 295 -13.53 18.54 -6.79
C SER A 295 -13.68 19.49 -5.61
N SER A 296 -12.75 20.43 -5.51
CA SER A 296 -12.78 21.48 -4.48
C SER A 296 -14.08 22.30 -4.58
N THR A 297 -14.49 22.68 -5.80
CA THR A 297 -15.76 23.41 -6.03
C THR A 297 -17.00 22.60 -5.64
N TRP A 298 -16.99 21.30 -5.91
CA TRP A 298 -18.08 20.41 -5.53
C TRP A 298 -18.17 20.27 -4.01
N LEU A 299 -17.01 20.17 -3.35
CA LEU A 299 -16.91 20.01 -1.91
C LEU A 299 -17.38 21.26 -1.16
N ASP A 300 -16.99 22.44 -1.63
CA ASP A 300 -17.45 23.72 -1.05
C ASP A 300 -18.98 23.83 -1.14
N ALA A 301 -19.56 23.54 -2.31
CA ALA A 301 -21.01 23.56 -2.49
C ALA A 301 -21.74 22.50 -1.65
N PHE A 302 -21.09 21.35 -1.40
CA PHE A 302 -21.60 20.34 -0.47
C PHE A 302 -21.59 20.88 0.97
N LEU A 303 -20.48 21.45 1.42
CA LEU A 303 -20.35 21.99 2.78
C LEU A 303 -21.34 23.14 3.04
N ASP A 304 -21.54 24.02 2.05
CA ASP A 304 -22.53 25.11 2.12
C ASP A 304 -23.96 24.57 2.24
N ARG A 305 -24.31 23.57 1.42
CA ARG A 305 -25.66 23.00 1.41
C ARG A 305 -25.99 22.25 2.69
N TYR A 306 -25.01 21.58 3.31
CA TYR A 306 -25.18 20.77 4.52
C TYR A 306 -24.56 21.42 5.76
N ALA A 307 -24.41 22.76 5.74
CA ALA A 307 -23.89 23.54 6.84
C ALA A 307 -24.68 23.25 8.13
N GLY A 308 -23.95 23.07 9.23
CA GLY A 308 -24.52 22.76 10.55
C GLY A 308 -24.78 21.28 10.82
N THR A 309 -24.60 20.38 9.84
CA THR A 309 -24.64 18.93 10.09
C THR A 309 -23.31 18.44 10.67
N SER A 310 -23.36 17.42 11.53
CA SER A 310 -22.15 16.82 12.14
C SER A 310 -21.20 16.23 11.10
N VAL A 311 -21.73 15.75 9.97
CA VAL A 311 -20.93 15.19 8.86
C VAL A 311 -20.19 16.30 8.12
N ALA A 312 -20.86 17.40 7.78
CA ALA A 312 -20.22 18.54 7.13
C ALA A 312 -19.11 19.15 8.01
N THR A 313 -19.34 19.31 9.32
CA THR A 313 -18.30 19.81 10.25
C THR A 313 -17.07 18.90 10.28
N ARG A 314 -17.26 17.57 10.29
CA ARG A 314 -16.14 16.61 10.26
C ARG A 314 -15.37 16.65 8.93
N ILE A 315 -16.08 16.75 7.82
CA ILE A 315 -15.47 16.83 6.49
C ILE A 315 -14.66 18.14 6.35
N ALA A 316 -15.22 19.28 6.77
CA ALA A 316 -14.53 20.56 6.77
C ALA A 316 -13.25 20.52 7.61
N ALA A 317 -13.32 20.00 8.85
CA ALA A 317 -12.15 19.85 9.70
C ALA A 317 -11.08 18.92 9.08
N ALA A 318 -11.49 17.81 8.46
CA ALA A 318 -10.56 16.89 7.80
C ALA A 318 -9.92 17.52 6.54
N GLN A 319 -10.65 18.37 5.83
CA GLN A 319 -10.14 19.13 4.70
C GLN A 319 -9.07 20.15 5.15
N GLU A 320 -9.35 20.92 6.19
CA GLU A 320 -8.38 21.88 6.77
C GLU A 320 -7.10 21.21 7.25
N GLN A 321 -7.21 19.99 7.79
CA GLN A 321 -6.07 19.22 8.31
C GLN A 321 -5.32 18.40 7.24
N GLY A 322 -5.77 18.39 5.98
CA GLY A 322 -5.21 17.53 4.94
C GLY A 322 -5.36 16.03 5.24
N SER A 323 -6.40 15.66 6.00
CA SER A 323 -6.71 14.29 6.40
C SER A 323 -7.90 13.68 5.64
N LEU A 324 -8.61 14.49 4.85
CA LEU A 324 -9.65 14.04 3.93
C LEU A 324 -9.05 13.35 2.69
N ILE A 325 -9.51 12.13 2.41
CA ILE A 325 -9.18 11.37 1.21
C ILE A 325 -10.42 11.22 0.34
N ARG A 326 -10.33 11.64 -0.92
CA ARG A 326 -11.43 11.63 -1.89
C ARG A 326 -11.33 10.41 -2.79
N LEU A 327 -12.43 9.67 -2.93
CA LEU A 327 -12.46 8.38 -3.61
C LEU A 327 -13.63 8.27 -4.59
N VAL A 328 -13.44 7.48 -5.65
CA VAL A 328 -14.53 6.98 -6.49
C VAL A 328 -14.55 5.46 -6.35
N GLY A 329 -15.71 4.88 -6.06
CA GLY A 329 -15.82 3.44 -5.96
C GLY A 329 -17.14 2.92 -6.50
N GLY A 330 -17.25 1.61 -6.63
CA GLY A 330 -18.45 0.94 -7.14
C GLY A 330 -18.09 -0.22 -8.06
N THR A 331 -18.87 -0.43 -9.11
CA THR A 331 -18.68 -1.59 -10.01
C THR A 331 -18.10 -1.16 -11.35
N ASN A 332 -17.08 -1.89 -11.82
CA ASN A 332 -16.60 -1.77 -13.20
C ASN A 332 -17.10 -2.98 -13.98
N THR A 333 -18.04 -2.78 -14.91
CA THR A 333 -18.43 -3.81 -15.88
C THR A 333 -17.69 -3.60 -17.19
N THR A 334 -17.18 -4.70 -17.74
CA THR A 334 -16.44 -4.69 -19.00
C THR A 334 -16.92 -5.81 -19.89
N ARG A 335 -16.98 -5.52 -21.20
CA ARG A 335 -17.27 -6.50 -22.24
C ARG A 335 -15.99 -7.17 -22.77
N VAL A 336 -14.82 -6.79 -22.26
CA VAL A 336 -13.54 -7.40 -22.62
C VAL A 336 -13.50 -8.83 -22.08
N SER A 337 -13.21 -9.79 -22.96
CA SER A 337 -13.16 -11.21 -22.59
C SER A 337 -12.16 -11.46 -21.47
N GLY A 338 -12.58 -12.23 -20.46
CA GLY A 338 -11.72 -12.64 -19.34
C GLY A 338 -11.72 -11.70 -18.13
N VAL A 339 -12.17 -10.44 -18.25
CA VAL A 339 -12.25 -9.53 -17.10
C VAL A 339 -13.66 -9.58 -16.50
N ARG A 340 -13.76 -10.08 -15.27
CA ARG A 340 -15.05 -10.16 -14.54
C ARG A 340 -15.39 -8.82 -13.90
N THR A 341 -16.68 -8.53 -13.76
CA THR A 341 -17.19 -7.44 -12.93
C THR A 341 -16.59 -7.49 -11.54
N GLN A 342 -16.02 -6.38 -11.10
CA GLN A 342 -15.37 -6.24 -9.81
C GLN A 342 -15.82 -4.97 -9.11
N LEU A 343 -15.74 -4.99 -7.78
CA LEU A 343 -15.81 -3.77 -7.00
C LEU A 343 -14.45 -3.08 -7.07
N PHE A 344 -14.45 -1.76 -7.26
CA PHE A 344 -13.23 -0.99 -7.30
C PHE A 344 -13.31 0.22 -6.37
N VAL A 345 -12.15 0.71 -5.98
CA VAL A 345 -11.96 2.02 -5.36
C VAL A 345 -10.75 2.69 -6.02
N VAL A 346 -10.91 3.96 -6.37
CA VAL A 346 -9.90 4.81 -6.99
C VAL A 346 -9.75 6.08 -6.16
N ARG A 347 -8.51 6.55 -5.99
CA ARG A 347 -8.26 7.85 -5.36
C ARG A 347 -8.35 8.98 -6.37
N VAL A 348 -9.04 10.04 -5.99
CA VAL A 348 -9.11 11.29 -6.73
C VAL A 348 -7.97 12.19 -6.26
N ALA A 349 -7.30 12.89 -7.19
CA ALA A 349 -6.27 13.87 -6.83
C ALA A 349 -6.86 15.00 -5.96
N ASP A 350 -6.08 15.53 -5.02
CA ASP A 350 -6.59 16.47 -4.01
C ASP A 350 -6.74 17.91 -4.56
N ASP A 351 -6.13 18.21 -5.71
CA ASP A 351 -5.98 19.52 -6.33
C ASP A 351 -6.88 19.75 -7.57
N ILE A 352 -7.96 18.96 -7.71
CA ILE A 352 -8.93 19.10 -8.80
C ILE A 352 -10.15 19.96 -8.44
#